data_AF-A0A350CXM5-F1
#
_entry.id   AF-A0A350CXM5-F1
#
_cell.length_a   1.000
_cell.length_b   1.000
_cell.length_c   1.000
_cell.angle_alpha   90.00
_cell.angle_beta   90.00
_cell.angle_gamma   90.00
#
_symmetry.space_group_name_H-M   'P 1'
#
loop_
_entity.id
_entity.type
_entity.pdbx_description
1 polymer ?
#
loop_
_entity_poly.entity_id
_entity_poly.type
_entity_poly.pdbx_seq_one_letter_code
_entity_poly.pdbx_strand_id
1 'polypeptide(L)'
;MEKHQPKDASELKGKTGLRRLMNATKYSAQGFRGAWQTEEAFRQEAILACAMLPIAVLLPVTIIEKLLLILGLFIVLIVEILNS
;
A
#
# COMPACT_ATOMS: atom_id res chain seq x y z
N MET A 1 -41.58 9.30 25.79
CA MET A 1 -40.81 9.69 24.59
C MET A 1 -39.35 9.43 24.90
N GLU A 2 -38.85 8.25 24.54
CA GLU A 2 -37.48 7.83 24.84
C GLU A 2 -36.53 8.53 23.84
N LYS A 3 -35.69 9.42 24.35
CA LYS A 3 -34.71 10.14 23.55
C LYS A 3 -33.65 9.15 23.07
N HIS A 4 -33.62 8.86 21.78
CA HIS A 4 -32.52 8.15 21.13
C HIS A 4 -31.25 9.00 21.26
N GLN A 5 -30.38 8.64 22.20
CA GLN A 5 -29.06 9.22 22.37
C GLN A 5 -28.18 8.82 21.17
N PRO A 6 -27.47 9.77 20.52
CA PRO A 6 -26.57 9.43 19.42
C PRO A 6 -25.46 8.52 19.94
N LYS A 7 -25.16 7.45 19.18
CA LYS A 7 -24.08 6.50 19.51
C LYS A 7 -22.76 7.26 19.69
N ASP A 8 -22.20 7.18 20.90
CA ASP A 8 -20.95 7.84 21.25
C ASP A 8 -19.82 7.38 20.32
N ALA A 9 -18.98 8.32 19.84
CA ALA A 9 -17.84 8.02 18.98
C ALA A 9 -16.81 7.05 19.62
N SER A 10 -16.91 6.82 20.93
CA SER A 10 -16.16 5.81 21.67
C SER A 10 -16.55 4.37 21.30
N GLU A 11 -17.77 4.11 20.78
CA GLU A 11 -18.18 2.80 20.25
C GLU A 11 -17.53 2.47 18.89
N LEU A 12 -17.12 3.50 18.12
CA LEU A 12 -16.35 3.32 16.89
C LEU A 12 -14.89 2.93 17.17
N LYS A 13 -14.45 3.03 18.43
CA LYS A 13 -13.09 2.66 18.87
C LYS A 13 -12.92 1.15 19.04
N GLY A 14 -13.56 0.35 18.18
CA GLY A 14 -13.73 -1.07 18.40
C GLY A 14 -13.19 -1.95 17.29
N LYS A 15 -11.87 -1.95 17.02
CA LYS A 15 -11.12 -3.10 16.44
C LYS A 15 -9.60 -3.04 16.73
N THR A 16 -9.12 -2.65 17.91
CA THR A 16 -7.66 -2.64 18.16
C THR A 16 -7.06 -4.07 18.07
N GLY A 17 -5.83 -4.20 17.55
CA GLY A 17 -5.11 -5.47 17.48
C GLY A 17 -4.97 -6.12 16.09
N LEU A 18 -4.61 -7.40 16.07
CA LEU A 18 -4.26 -8.21 14.88
C LEU A 18 -5.34 -8.21 13.80
N ARG A 19 -6.61 -8.14 14.21
CA ARG A 19 -7.76 -8.10 13.29
C ARG A 19 -7.80 -6.84 12.42
N ARG A 20 -7.31 -5.69 12.92
CA ARG A 20 -7.17 -4.47 12.13
C ARG A 20 -6.05 -4.59 11.10
N LEU A 21 -4.92 -5.18 11.49
CA LEU A 21 -3.82 -5.46 10.57
C LEU A 21 -4.27 -6.38 9.45
N MET A 22 -4.93 -7.50 9.79
CA MET A 22 -5.50 -8.42 8.78
C MET A 22 -6.47 -7.72 7.83
N ASN A 23 -7.37 -6.87 8.36
CA ASN A 23 -8.28 -6.12 7.51
C ASN A 23 -7.52 -5.15 6.61
N ALA A 24 -6.54 -4.41 7.13
CA ALA A 24 -5.72 -3.50 6.34
C ALA A 24 -4.98 -4.25 5.22
N THR A 25 -4.30 -5.35 5.53
CA THR A 25 -3.64 -6.20 4.52
C THR A 25 -4.63 -6.72 3.47
N LYS A 26 -5.84 -7.12 3.89
CA LYS A 26 -6.88 -7.57 2.95
C LYS A 26 -7.32 -6.44 2.02
N TYR A 27 -7.56 -5.24 2.53
CA TYR A 27 -7.92 -4.09 1.70
C TYR A 27 -6.77 -3.67 0.78
N SER A 28 -5.53 -3.68 1.26
CA SER A 28 -4.34 -3.45 0.41
C SER A 28 -4.24 -4.47 -0.72
N ALA A 29 -4.45 -5.75 -0.43
CA ALA A 29 -4.42 -6.80 -1.45
C ALA A 29 -5.57 -6.68 -2.46
N GLN A 30 -6.75 -6.22 -2.03
CA GLN A 30 -7.88 -5.95 -2.92
C GLN A 30 -7.59 -4.78 -3.86
N GLY A 31 -7.05 -3.67 -3.34
CA GLY A 31 -6.65 -2.52 -4.15
C GLY A 31 -5.57 -2.89 -5.17
N PHE A 32 -4.53 -3.59 -4.71
CA PHE A 32 -3.46 -4.08 -5.60
C PHE A 32 -4.00 -5.01 -6.69
N ARG A 33 -4.90 -5.95 -6.35
CA ARG A 33 -5.51 -6.84 -7.34
C ARG A 33 -6.38 -6.09 -8.33
N GLY A 34 -7.08 -5.03 -7.90
CA GLY A 34 -7.83 -4.14 -8.77
C GLY A 34 -6.91 -3.51 -9.82
N ALA A 35 -5.90 -2.77 -9.35
CA ALA A 35 -4.93 -2.10 -10.23
C ALA A 35 -4.22 -3.07 -11.18
N TRP A 36 -3.84 -4.26 -10.70
CA TRP A 36 -3.21 -5.29 -11.54
C TRP A 36 -4.09 -5.79 -12.69
N GLN A 37 -5.41 -5.81 -12.50
CA GLN A 37 -6.35 -6.32 -13.51
C GLN A 37 -6.79 -5.25 -14.50
N THR A 38 -6.95 -4.00 -14.05
CA THR A 38 -7.48 -2.90 -14.87
C THR A 38 -6.38 -2.11 -15.56
N GLU A 39 -5.23 -1.92 -14.92
CA GLU A 39 -4.17 -1.02 -15.39
C GLU A 39 -3.00 -1.79 -16.00
N GLU A 40 -2.81 -1.63 -17.31
CA GLU A 40 -1.67 -2.23 -18.02
C GLU A 40 -0.34 -1.59 -17.62
N ALA A 41 -0.31 -0.26 -17.50
CA ALA A 41 0.88 0.50 -17.15
C ALA A 41 1.37 0.15 -15.73
N PHE A 42 0.48 0.17 -14.73
CA PHE A 42 0.78 -0.32 -13.37
C PHE A 42 1.42 -1.72 -13.35
N ARG A 43 0.95 -2.64 -14.19
CA ARG A 43 1.49 -4.00 -14.25
C ARG A 43 2.92 -4.02 -14.77
N GLN A 44 3.21 -3.23 -15.81
CA GLN A 44 4.56 -3.12 -16.36
C GLN A 44 5.51 -2.52 -15.32
N GLU A 45 5.10 -1.43 -14.66
CA GLU A 45 5.88 -0.80 -13.61
C GLU A 45 6.10 -1.71 -12.41
N ALA A 46 5.08 -2.45 -11.98
CA ALA A 46 5.19 -3.40 -10.87
C ALA A 46 6.15 -4.55 -11.19
N ILE A 47 6.11 -5.10 -12.40
CA ILE A 47 7.06 -6.13 -12.85
C ILE A 47 8.49 -5.56 -12.87
N LEU A 48 8.67 -4.35 -13.40
CA LEU A 48 9.97 -3.68 -13.41
C LEU A 48 10.47 -3.39 -11.99
N ALA A 49 9.61 -2.91 -11.09
CA ALA A 49 9.93 -2.67 -9.70
C ALA A 49 10.34 -3.97 -8.99
N CYS A 50 9.65 -5.08 -9.25
CA CYS A 50 10.03 -6.40 -8.73
C CYS A 50 11.42 -6.85 -9.20
N ALA A 51 11.81 -6.53 -10.44
CA ALA A 51 13.14 -6.82 -10.96
C ALA A 51 14.22 -5.84 -10.46
N MET A 52 13.86 -4.56 -10.30
CA MET A 52 14.79 -3.52 -9.83
C MET A 52 15.05 -3.59 -8.32
N LEU A 53 14.10 -4.08 -7.53
CA LEU A 53 14.27 -4.21 -6.08
C LEU A 53 15.48 -5.08 -5.68
N PRO A 54 15.68 -6.31 -6.20
CA PRO A 54 16.88 -7.09 -5.91
C PRO A 54 18.14 -6.41 -6.46
N ILE A 55 18.06 -5.73 -7.61
CA ILE A 55 19.20 -4.97 -8.15
C ILE A 55 19.61 -3.86 -7.17
N ALA A 56 18.66 -3.07 -6.67
CA ALA A 56 18.90 -2.01 -5.70
C ALA A 56 19.51 -2.54 -4.38
N VAL A 57 19.07 -3.71 -3.92
CA VAL A 57 19.61 -4.35 -2.70
C VAL A 57 21.04 -4.87 -2.92
N LEU A 58 21.32 -5.46 -4.08
CA LEU A 58 22.62 -6.06 -4.41
C LEU A 58 23.68 -5.05 -4.86
N LEU A 59 23.27 -3.85 -5.27
CA LEU A 59 24.19 -2.79 -5.72
C LEU A 59 25.17 -2.41 -4.59
N PRO A 60 26.49 -2.25 -4.88
CA PRO A 60 27.49 -1.87 -3.87
C PRO A 60 27.49 -0.35 -3.62
N VAL A 61 26.33 0.20 -3.25
CA VAL A 61 26.12 1.62 -2.92
C VAL A 61 25.81 1.79 -1.42
N THR A 62 25.85 3.02 -0.94
CA THR A 62 25.56 3.33 0.47
C THR A 62 24.13 2.95 0.84
N ILE A 63 23.87 2.75 2.14
CA ILE A 63 22.53 2.43 2.64
C ILE A 63 21.52 3.51 2.24
N ILE A 64 21.92 4.79 2.29
CA ILE A 64 21.07 5.92 1.93
C ILE A 64 20.67 5.81 0.45
N GLU A 65 21.62 5.56 -0.45
CA GLU A 65 21.34 5.39 -1.87
C GLU A 65 20.42 4.19 -2.14
N LYS A 66 20.61 3.06 -1.44
CA LYS A 66 19.68 1.92 -1.54
C LYS A 66 18.26 2.30 -1.13
N LEU A 67 18.12 3.00 -0.01
CA LEU A 67 16.80 3.46 0.47
C LEU A 67 16.16 4.42 -0.54
N LEU A 68 16.93 5.33 -1.14
CA LEU A 68 16.43 6.23 -2.19
C LEU A 68 15.97 5.48 -3.44
N LEU A 69 16.73 4.47 -3.89
CA LEU A 69 16.33 3.62 -5.01
C LEU A 69 15.02 2.89 -4.72
N ILE A 70 14.93 2.25 -3.55
CA ILE A 70 13.75 1.51 -3.13
C ILE A 70 12.54 2.45 -2.99
N LEU A 71 12.73 3.63 -2.36
CA LEU A 71 11.69 4.64 -2.21
C LEU A 71 11.20 5.13 -3.58
N GLY A 72 12.09 5.34 -4.54
CA GLY A 72 11.75 5.71 -5.91
C GLY A 72 10.84 4.69 -6.58
N LEU A 73 11.13 3.39 -6.45
CA LEU A 73 10.28 2.31 -6.97
C LEU A 73 8.86 2.38 -6.40
N PHE A 74 8.72 2.66 -5.09
CA PHE A 74 7.41 2.80 -4.46
C PHE A 74 6.69 4.09 -4.88
N ILE A 75 7.40 5.21 -5.04
CA ILE A 75 6.80 6.48 -5.47
C ILE A 75 6.17 6.32 -6.85
N VAL A 76 6.86 5.69 -7.80
CA VAL A 76 6.34 5.45 -9.15
C VAL A 76 5.03 4.65 -9.08
N LEU A 77 5.02 3.53 -8.36
CA LEU A 77 3.81 2.70 -8.20
C LEU A 77 2.66 3.43 -7.49
N ILE A 78 2.97 4.27 -6.50
CA ILE A 78 1.95 5.07 -5.80
C ILE A 78 1.36 6.12 -6.74
N VAL A 79 2.21 6.84 -7.47
CA VAL A 79 1.76 7.88 -8.41
C VAL A 79 0.90 7.27 -9.51
N GLU A 80 1.25 6.09 -10.00
CA GLU A 80 0.46 5.39 -11.02
C GLU A 80 -0.93 4.99 -10.50
N ILE A 81 -1.02 4.49 -9.27
CA ILE A 81 -2.32 4.23 -8.61
C ILE A 81 -3.13 5.51 -8.41
N LEU A 82 -2.49 6.65 -8.14
CA LEU A 82 -3.19 7.93 -7.99
C LEU A 82 -3.62 8.54 -9.33
N ASN A 83 -2.95 8.16 -10.41
CA ASN A 83 -3.24 8.60 -11.77
C ASN A 83 -4.40 7.82 -12.41
N SER A 84 -4.70 6.63 -11.90
CA SER A 84 -5.74 5.71 -12.39
C SER A 84 -7.01 5.78 -11.54
#